data_AF-A0A3Q3ADL1-F1
#
_entry.id   AF-A0A3Q3ADL1-F1
#
_cell.length_a   1.000
_cell.length_b   1.000
_cell.length_c   1.000
_cell.angle_alpha   90.00
_cell.angle_beta   90.00
_cell.angle_gamma   90.00
#
_symmetry.space_group_name_H-M   'P 1'
#
loop_
_entity.id
_entity.type
_entity.pdbx_description
1 polymer ?
#
loop_
_entity_poly.entity_id
_entity_poly.type
_entity_poly.pdbx_seq_one_letter_code
_entity_poly.pdbx_strand_id
1 'polypeptide(L)'
;MSRRRDIVAIVLIVLPWMLLISVWHQNNMNSVRQADTLSTFKTRHRIHKVRPDSRALKESNSSQNQLTVQVVRTEYVYSRPPPWSGILPTLHVITPTYSRPVQKAELTRLANTLLHVSNLHWIVVEDSHRRTPLVSGLLQETGLKYTHLNIETPSNYKAQGKARIPGVPRGTLQRNLALLWLRETFSINTSQPGVVYFADDDNTYSLQLFEEMRSTKKVSVWPVAFVGGLRYESPKVNILGKVYGWKTVFDPHRPFAIDMAGFAVNLSLILSKPQAYFKLHGVKGGYQESSLLKELITLSELEPKASNCTKVLVWHTRTEKPVLVNEGKKGFTDSNVEI
;
A
#
# COMPACT_ATOMS: atom_id res chain seq x y z
N MET A 1 -44.37 -43.40 -16.76
CA MET A 1 -44.04 -42.07 -17.32
C MET A 1 -42.72 -41.46 -16.81
N SER A 2 -41.82 -42.19 -16.13
CA SER A 2 -40.59 -41.60 -15.58
C SER A 2 -39.36 -41.64 -16.51
N ARG A 3 -39.22 -42.61 -17.43
CA ARG A 3 -38.01 -42.73 -18.28
C ARG A 3 -37.86 -41.70 -19.41
N ARG A 4 -38.93 -40.98 -19.81
CA ARG A 4 -38.85 -39.97 -20.90
C ARG A 4 -38.27 -38.63 -20.45
N ARG A 5 -38.35 -38.30 -19.15
CA ARG A 5 -37.84 -37.02 -18.62
C ARG A 5 -36.31 -36.99 -18.52
N ASP A 6 -35.69 -38.14 -18.26
CA ASP A 6 -34.23 -38.23 -18.12
C ASP A 6 -33.49 -38.11 -19.47
N ILE A 7 -34.07 -38.64 -20.54
CA ILE A 7 -33.50 -38.53 -21.91
C ILE A 7 -33.50 -37.07 -22.37
N VAL A 8 -34.57 -36.32 -22.07
CA VAL A 8 -34.70 -34.91 -22.45
C VAL A 8 -33.69 -34.04 -21.68
N ALA A 9 -33.44 -34.32 -20.40
CA ALA A 9 -32.44 -33.62 -19.61
C ALA A 9 -31.00 -33.89 -20.11
N ILE A 10 -30.69 -35.13 -20.49
CA ILE A 10 -29.38 -35.48 -21.05
C ILE A 10 -29.15 -34.78 -22.39
N VAL A 11 -30.17 -34.76 -23.27
CA VAL A 11 -30.03 -34.17 -24.61
C VAL A 11 -30.00 -32.63 -24.58
N LEU A 12 -30.82 -31.99 -23.75
CA LEU A 12 -30.94 -30.53 -23.73
C LEU A 12 -29.95 -29.82 -22.81
N ILE A 13 -29.35 -30.52 -21.83
CA ILE A 13 -28.45 -29.90 -20.86
C ILE A 13 -27.04 -30.44 -20.98
N VAL A 14 -26.84 -31.76 -21.06
CA VAL A 14 -25.49 -32.34 -21.01
C VAL A 14 -24.77 -32.21 -22.35
N LEU A 15 -25.43 -32.48 -23.48
CA LEU A 15 -24.80 -32.39 -24.81
C LEU A 15 -24.30 -30.98 -25.17
N PRO A 16 -25.06 -29.89 -24.95
CA PRO A 16 -24.57 -28.54 -25.26
C PRO A 16 -23.35 -28.13 -24.42
N TRP A 17 -23.31 -28.54 -23.14
CA TRP A 17 -22.17 -28.26 -22.26
C TRP A 17 -20.92 -29.05 -22.66
N MET A 18 -21.07 -30.30 -23.09
CA MET A 18 -19.95 -31.11 -23.60
C MET A 18 -19.39 -30.54 -24.92
N LEU A 19 -20.25 -30.01 -25.80
CA LEU A 19 -19.86 -29.31 -27.02
C LEU A 19 -19.12 -28.00 -26.73
N LEU A 20 -19.58 -27.21 -25.75
CA LEU A 20 -18.90 -25.99 -25.31
C LEU A 20 -17.51 -26.26 -24.74
N ILE A 21 -17.37 -27.30 -23.91
CA ILE A 21 -16.09 -27.68 -23.31
C ILE A 21 -15.10 -28.17 -24.39
N SER A 22 -15.57 -28.96 -25.37
CA SER A 22 -14.72 -29.45 -26.45
C SER A 22 -14.27 -28.32 -27.40
N VAL A 23 -15.15 -27.38 -27.75
CA VAL A 23 -14.77 -26.19 -28.53
C VAL A 23 -13.79 -25.30 -27.77
N TRP A 24 -13.97 -25.13 -26.45
CA TRP A 24 -13.04 -24.37 -25.61
C TRP A 24 -11.65 -25.02 -25.56
N HIS A 25 -11.58 -26.34 -25.41
CA HIS A 25 -10.31 -27.08 -25.43
C HIS A 25 -9.60 -26.99 -26.78
N GLN A 26 -10.35 -27.05 -27.88
CA GLN A 26 -9.80 -26.97 -29.24
C GLN A 26 -9.26 -25.56 -29.57
N ASN A 27 -9.92 -24.50 -29.09
CA ASN A 27 -9.42 -23.13 -29.23
C ASN A 27 -8.16 -22.86 -28.40
N ASN A 28 -8.05 -23.40 -27.19
CA ASN A 28 -6.84 -23.26 -26.37
C ASN A 28 -5.63 -23.98 -26.99
N MET A 29 -5.83 -25.16 -27.60
CA MET A 29 -4.76 -25.88 -28.30
C MET A 29 -4.22 -25.13 -29.52
N ASN A 30 -5.06 -24.38 -30.24
CA ASN A 30 -4.65 -23.57 -31.38
C ASN A 30 -3.88 -22.30 -30.97
N SER A 31 -4.19 -21.72 -29.80
CA SER A 31 -3.46 -20.58 -29.22
C SER A 31 -2.02 -20.95 -28.83
N VAL A 32 -1.82 -22.13 -28.23
CA VAL A 32 -0.49 -22.62 -27.83
C VAL A 32 0.41 -22.88 -29.04
N ARG A 33 -0.13 -23.40 -30.16
CA ARG A 33 0.64 -23.61 -31.41
C ARG A 33 1.12 -22.31 -32.07
N GLN A 34 0.39 -21.20 -31.94
CA GLN A 34 0.86 -19.91 -32.45
C GLN A 34 1.95 -19.29 -31.58
N ALA A 35 1.95 -19.54 -30.27
CA ALA A 35 2.98 -19.05 -29.35
C ALA A 35 4.35 -19.75 -29.56
N ASP A 36 4.35 -21.06 -29.88
CA ASP A 36 5.58 -21.81 -30.13
C ASP A 36 6.27 -21.45 -31.45
N THR A 37 5.54 -20.88 -32.42
CA THR A 37 6.12 -20.51 -33.73
C THR A 37 6.85 -19.16 -33.68
N LEU A 38 6.62 -18.34 -32.64
CA LEU A 38 7.25 -17.02 -32.50
C LEU A 38 8.54 -17.02 -31.67
N SER A 39 8.87 -18.13 -30.99
CA SER A 39 10.03 -18.25 -30.09
C SER A 39 11.31 -18.78 -30.76
N THR A 40 11.27 -19.10 -32.06
CA THR A 40 12.38 -19.78 -32.77
C THR A 40 13.22 -18.88 -33.70
N PHE A 41 13.32 -17.57 -33.44
CA PHE A 41 14.36 -16.73 -34.08
C PHE A 41 15.58 -16.56 -33.16
N LYS A 42 16.60 -17.34 -33.50
CA LYS A 42 17.90 -17.58 -32.85
C LYS A 42 18.70 -16.30 -32.53
N THR A 43 19.11 -16.15 -31.26
CA THR A 43 20.29 -15.37 -30.86
C THR A 43 21.52 -16.29 -30.87
N ARG A 44 22.39 -16.16 -31.87
CA ARG A 44 23.67 -16.88 -31.96
C ARG A 44 24.79 -15.91 -31.60
N HIS A 45 25.19 -15.84 -30.32
CA HIS A 45 26.36 -15.06 -29.90
C HIS A 45 27.65 -15.84 -30.17
N ARG A 46 28.53 -15.26 -31.00
CA ARG A 46 29.89 -15.74 -31.25
C ARG A 46 30.87 -14.76 -30.60
N ILE A 47 31.65 -15.26 -29.66
CA ILE A 47 32.73 -14.55 -28.97
C ILE A 47 33.88 -14.34 -29.98
N HIS A 48 34.35 -13.12 -30.18
CA HIS A 48 35.71 -12.89 -30.69
C HIS A 48 36.41 -11.70 -30.03
N LYS A 49 37.67 -12.00 -29.72
CA LYS A 49 38.69 -11.29 -28.94
C LYS A 49 39.35 -10.22 -29.83
N VAL A 50 39.54 -9.02 -29.30
CA VAL A 50 40.16 -7.87 -29.98
C VAL A 50 41.69 -7.98 -29.98
N ARG A 51 42.31 -7.70 -31.14
CA ARG A 51 43.71 -7.25 -31.30
C ARG A 51 43.76 -6.22 -32.45
N PRO A 52 44.54 -5.13 -32.35
CA PRO A 52 44.52 -4.06 -33.34
C PRO A 52 45.67 -4.13 -34.38
N ASP A 53 45.50 -3.31 -35.41
CA ASP A 53 46.47 -2.76 -36.37
C ASP A 53 47.02 -3.64 -37.49
N SER A 54 46.62 -3.36 -38.74
CA SER A 54 47.22 -2.29 -39.57
C SER A 54 47.00 -2.51 -41.09
N ARG A 55 47.02 -1.39 -41.82
CA ARG A 55 47.23 -1.18 -43.27
C ARG A 55 46.04 -0.84 -44.16
N ALA A 56 46.23 0.31 -44.80
CA ALA A 56 45.42 1.07 -45.72
C ALA A 56 45.06 0.35 -47.03
N LEU A 57 43.94 0.80 -47.62
CA LEU A 57 43.88 1.18 -49.04
C LEU A 57 42.69 2.13 -49.24
N LYS A 58 42.97 3.24 -49.95
CA LYS A 58 42.01 4.24 -50.43
C LYS A 58 41.17 3.63 -51.54
N GLU A 59 39.87 3.92 -51.55
CA GLU A 59 39.13 4.16 -52.79
C GLU A 59 37.83 4.92 -52.51
N SER A 60 37.36 5.58 -53.55
CA SER A 60 36.64 6.86 -53.58
C SER A 60 35.12 6.76 -53.71
N ASN A 61 34.44 7.79 -53.20
CA ASN A 61 33.13 8.35 -53.60
C ASN A 61 32.00 7.40 -54.02
N SER A 62 30.96 7.32 -53.19
CA SER A 62 29.59 7.52 -53.67
C SER A 62 28.70 8.08 -52.55
N SER A 63 28.02 9.16 -52.86
CA SER A 63 27.07 9.84 -51.99
C SER A 63 25.80 8.99 -51.85
N GLN A 64 25.57 8.45 -50.67
CA GLN A 64 24.23 8.09 -50.22
C GLN A 64 24.00 8.77 -48.88
N ASN A 65 23.18 9.84 -48.91
CA ASN A 65 22.55 10.39 -47.71
C ASN A 65 21.62 9.31 -47.13
N GLN A 66 22.17 8.39 -46.33
CA GLN A 66 21.39 7.68 -45.34
C GLN A 66 21.22 8.64 -44.16
N LEU A 67 20.02 9.22 -44.05
CA LEU A 67 19.53 9.73 -42.78
C LEU A 67 19.54 8.57 -41.79
N THR A 68 20.62 8.46 -41.03
CA THR A 68 20.71 7.53 -39.91
C THR A 68 19.70 7.99 -38.88
N VAL A 69 18.50 7.41 -38.92
CA VAL A 69 17.54 7.52 -37.82
C VAL A 69 18.19 6.82 -36.64
N GLN A 70 18.84 7.58 -35.75
CA GLN A 70 19.23 7.09 -34.44
C GLN A 70 17.95 6.76 -33.69
N VAL A 71 17.54 5.50 -33.74
CA VAL A 71 16.57 4.95 -32.81
C VAL A 71 17.28 4.90 -31.46
N VAL A 72 17.17 5.98 -30.68
CA VAL A 72 17.56 5.98 -29.27
C VAL A 72 16.58 5.04 -28.58
N ARG A 73 17.01 3.78 -28.44
CA ARG A 73 16.28 2.78 -27.65
C ARG A 73 16.55 3.11 -26.19
N THR A 74 15.73 3.99 -25.62
CA THR A 74 15.75 4.27 -24.19
C THR A 74 15.34 2.99 -23.46
N GLU A 75 16.32 2.20 -23.00
CA GLU A 75 16.04 1.13 -22.06
C GLU A 75 15.64 1.79 -20.73
N TYR A 76 14.33 1.86 -20.49
CA TYR A 76 13.83 2.21 -19.16
C TYR A 76 14.16 1.05 -18.22
N VAL A 77 15.34 1.09 -17.60
CA VAL A 77 15.70 0.18 -16.51
C VAL A 77 14.82 0.55 -15.32
N TYR A 78 13.77 -0.24 -15.09
CA TYR A 78 12.87 -0.04 -13.97
C TYR A 78 13.57 -0.45 -12.67
N SER A 79 14.14 0.53 -11.95
CA SER A 79 14.74 0.32 -10.62
C SER A 79 13.70 0.48 -9.52
N ARG A 80 13.70 -0.44 -8.54
CA ARG A 80 12.90 -0.34 -7.31
C ARG A 80 13.81 -0.34 -6.09
N PRO A 81 13.58 0.55 -5.10
CA PRO A 81 12.62 1.66 -5.15
C PRO A 81 12.97 2.71 -6.23
N PRO A 82 12.01 3.54 -6.68
CA PRO A 82 12.29 4.63 -7.61
C PRO A 82 13.37 5.58 -7.06
N PRO A 83 14.16 6.22 -7.94
CA PRO A 83 15.18 7.17 -7.51
C PRO A 83 14.55 8.35 -6.77
N TRP A 84 15.28 8.85 -5.77
CA TRP A 84 14.86 10.02 -5.00
C TRP A 84 14.98 11.30 -5.83
N SER A 85 13.95 12.14 -5.74
CA SER A 85 13.90 13.43 -6.42
C SER A 85 13.99 14.59 -5.43
N GLY A 86 14.87 15.56 -5.65
CA GLY A 86 15.00 16.74 -4.78
C GLY A 86 13.79 17.69 -4.80
N ILE A 87 12.89 17.54 -5.77
CA ILE A 87 11.71 18.40 -5.95
C ILE A 87 10.41 17.77 -5.43
N LEU A 88 10.39 16.46 -5.18
CA LEU A 88 9.18 15.76 -4.73
C LEU A 88 9.09 15.76 -3.19
N PRO A 89 7.92 16.09 -2.61
CA PRO A 89 7.68 15.92 -1.19
C PRO A 89 7.90 14.49 -0.73
N THR A 90 8.52 14.34 0.45
CA THR A 90 8.72 13.03 1.08
C THR A 90 7.40 12.57 1.73
N LEU A 91 7.01 11.31 1.48
CA LEU A 91 5.88 10.69 2.16
C LEU A 91 6.39 9.91 3.37
N HIS A 92 6.09 10.39 4.57
CA HIS A 92 6.37 9.70 5.83
C HIS A 92 5.19 8.79 6.17
N VAL A 93 5.31 7.52 5.78
CA VAL A 93 4.27 6.51 6.01
C VAL A 93 4.50 5.85 7.36
N ILE A 94 3.64 6.13 8.32
CA ILE A 94 3.71 5.60 9.68
C ILE A 94 2.87 4.33 9.75
N THR A 95 3.53 3.21 10.04
CA THR A 95 2.91 1.89 10.14
C THR A 95 3.12 1.30 11.53
N PRO A 96 2.10 1.35 12.41
CA PRO A 96 2.13 0.56 13.64
C PRO A 96 1.97 -0.92 13.29
N THR A 97 2.74 -1.79 13.94
CA THR A 97 2.66 -3.25 13.75
C THR A 97 2.86 -3.99 15.07
N TYR A 98 2.49 -5.27 15.13
CA TYR A 98 2.68 -6.12 16.29
C TYR A 98 2.82 -7.58 15.88
N SER A 99 3.51 -8.37 16.71
CA SER A 99 3.75 -9.79 16.44
C SER A 99 2.46 -10.61 16.50
N ARG A 100 2.18 -11.28 15.38
CA ARG A 100 1.05 -12.20 15.17
C ARG A 100 1.35 -13.10 13.96
N PRO A 101 0.66 -14.22 13.77
CA PRO A 101 0.96 -15.17 12.69
C PRO A 101 1.00 -14.57 11.28
N VAL A 102 0.19 -13.55 11.01
CA VAL A 102 0.13 -12.92 9.68
C VAL A 102 1.07 -11.72 9.52
N GLN A 103 1.82 -11.31 10.56
CA GLN A 103 2.60 -10.05 10.54
C GLN A 103 3.55 -9.96 9.35
N LYS A 104 4.35 -11.02 9.11
CA LYS A 104 5.32 -11.02 8.02
C LYS A 104 4.64 -10.90 6.66
N ALA A 105 3.57 -11.64 6.43
CA ALA A 105 2.78 -11.57 5.20
C ALA A 105 2.19 -10.17 4.96
N GLU A 106 1.69 -9.53 6.01
CA GLU A 106 1.10 -8.19 5.99
C GLU A 106 2.13 -7.12 5.61
N LEU A 107 3.27 -7.11 6.31
CA LEU A 107 4.37 -6.21 6.01
C LEU A 107 4.96 -6.47 4.62
N THR A 108 5.00 -7.73 4.16
CA THR A 108 5.49 -8.09 2.83
C THR A 108 4.60 -7.51 1.73
N ARG A 109 3.27 -7.69 1.81
CA ARG A 109 2.36 -7.14 0.79
C ARG A 109 2.32 -5.61 0.80
N LEU A 110 2.43 -5.01 1.97
CA LEU A 110 2.54 -3.56 2.11
C LEU A 110 3.84 -3.07 1.47
N ALA A 111 4.98 -3.66 1.83
CA ALA A 111 6.29 -3.33 1.24
C ALA A 111 6.29 -3.44 -0.29
N ASN A 112 5.69 -4.50 -0.84
CA ASN A 112 5.52 -4.66 -2.29
C ASN A 112 4.79 -3.48 -2.93
N THR A 113 3.80 -2.91 -2.25
CA THR A 113 3.11 -1.70 -2.71
C THR A 113 3.99 -0.47 -2.58
N LEU A 114 4.63 -0.27 -1.42
CA LEU A 114 5.45 0.90 -1.12
C LEU A 114 6.69 1.01 -2.01
N LEU A 115 7.22 -0.12 -2.49
CA LEU A 115 8.34 -0.19 -3.44
C LEU A 115 8.08 0.50 -4.78
N HIS A 116 6.84 0.86 -5.07
CA HIS A 116 6.47 1.60 -6.28
C HIS A 116 6.35 3.10 -6.06
N VAL A 117 6.49 3.58 -4.82
CA VAL A 117 6.21 4.98 -4.46
C VAL A 117 7.51 5.76 -4.33
N SER A 118 7.68 6.78 -5.17
CA SER A 118 8.85 7.67 -5.13
C SER A 118 8.89 8.51 -3.85
N ASN A 119 10.09 8.82 -3.36
CA ASN A 119 10.34 9.65 -2.17
C ASN A 119 9.52 9.19 -0.94
N LEU A 120 9.44 7.89 -0.72
CA LEU A 120 8.75 7.34 0.44
C LEU A 120 9.75 7.02 1.55
N HIS A 121 9.41 7.43 2.77
CA HIS A 121 10.08 7.03 3.99
C HIS A 121 9.12 6.23 4.87
N TRP A 122 9.38 4.94 5.04
CA TRP A 122 8.56 4.04 5.82
C TRP A 122 8.97 4.03 7.30
N ILE A 123 8.10 4.51 8.19
CA ILE A 123 8.33 4.55 9.63
C ILE A 123 7.54 3.40 10.26
N VAL A 124 8.23 2.30 10.56
CA VAL A 124 7.62 1.12 11.17
C VAL A 124 7.82 1.18 12.68
N VAL A 125 6.73 1.08 13.43
CA VAL A 125 6.74 1.16 14.89
C VAL A 125 6.10 -0.11 15.48
N GLU A 126 6.93 -0.96 16.08
CA GLU A 126 6.45 -2.20 16.68
C GLU A 126 5.85 -1.97 18.08
N ASP A 127 4.71 -2.62 18.35
CA ASP A 127 4.20 -2.85 19.71
C ASP A 127 5.00 -3.97 20.38
N SER A 128 6.22 -3.63 20.81
CA SER A 128 7.16 -4.55 21.42
C SER A 128 8.16 -3.82 22.32
N HIS A 129 8.72 -4.55 23.30
CA HIS A 129 9.80 -4.03 24.16
C HIS A 129 11.10 -3.75 23.40
N ARG A 130 11.32 -4.45 22.29
CA ARG A 130 12.52 -4.34 21.45
C ARG A 130 12.14 -4.58 20.00
N ARG A 131 12.90 -3.97 19.10
CA ARG A 131 12.87 -4.30 17.66
C ARG A 131 13.07 -5.81 17.47
N THR A 132 12.17 -6.44 16.73
CA THR A 132 12.20 -7.89 16.51
C THR A 132 13.13 -8.25 15.35
N PRO A 133 13.84 -9.39 15.40
CA PRO A 133 14.68 -9.86 14.28
C PRO A 133 13.88 -10.00 12.98
N LEU A 134 12.64 -10.48 13.05
CA LEU A 134 11.73 -10.63 11.91
C LEU A 134 11.53 -9.31 11.17
N VAL A 135 11.11 -8.25 11.89
CA VAL A 135 10.84 -6.95 11.26
C VAL A 135 12.14 -6.27 10.84
N SER A 136 13.22 -6.39 11.61
CA SER A 136 14.52 -5.86 11.22
C SER A 136 15.06 -6.51 9.94
N GLY A 137 14.97 -7.84 9.81
CA GLY A 137 15.37 -8.57 8.60
C GLY A 137 14.53 -8.19 7.39
N LEU A 138 13.20 -8.22 7.54
CA LEU A 138 12.28 -7.82 6.47
C LEU A 138 12.59 -6.41 5.94
N LEU A 139 12.76 -5.42 6.83
CA LEU A 139 13.02 -4.03 6.43
C LEU A 139 14.35 -3.88 5.69
N GLN A 140 15.41 -4.55 6.16
CA GLN A 140 16.71 -4.55 5.50
C GLN A 140 16.64 -5.13 4.08
N GLU A 141 15.88 -6.22 3.90
CA GLU A 141 15.73 -6.90 2.61
C GLU A 141 14.91 -6.09 1.60
N THR A 142 13.98 -5.24 2.04
CA THR A 142 13.12 -4.48 1.11
C THR A 142 13.89 -3.49 0.23
N GLY A 143 14.98 -2.91 0.72
CA GLY A 143 15.66 -1.78 0.06
C GLY A 143 14.89 -0.44 0.14
N LEU A 144 13.75 -0.36 0.84
CA LEU A 144 13.05 0.90 1.10
C LEU A 144 13.86 1.78 2.07
N LYS A 145 13.69 3.10 1.99
CA LYS A 145 14.15 3.98 3.08
C LYS A 145 13.19 3.82 4.26
N TYR A 146 13.70 3.39 5.40
CA TYR A 146 12.88 3.16 6.58
C TYR A 146 13.48 3.73 7.87
N THR A 147 12.62 3.92 8.87
CA THR A 147 12.99 4.05 10.28
C THR A 147 12.28 2.95 11.06
N HIS A 148 13.03 2.17 11.83
CA HIS A 148 12.49 1.08 12.66
C HIS A 148 12.51 1.51 14.13
N LEU A 149 11.32 1.74 14.70
CA LEU A 149 11.09 2.11 16.09
C LEU A 149 10.31 1.00 16.83
N ASN A 150 10.25 1.08 18.15
CA ASN A 150 9.39 0.22 18.95
C ASN A 150 8.93 0.93 20.23
N ILE A 151 7.71 0.63 20.66
CA ILE A 151 7.20 0.98 21.98
C ILE A 151 6.15 -0.04 22.37
N GLU A 152 6.34 -0.66 23.53
CA GLU A 152 5.39 -1.65 24.01
C GLU A 152 4.14 -0.95 24.57
N THR A 153 2.96 -1.40 24.14
CA THR A 153 1.72 -0.98 24.78
C THR A 153 1.57 -1.73 26.11
N PRO A 154 1.42 -1.01 27.25
CA PRO A 154 1.22 -1.65 28.55
C PRO A 154 0.09 -2.69 28.56
N SER A 155 0.30 -3.80 29.27
CA SER A 155 -0.60 -4.95 29.30
C SER A 155 -2.01 -4.61 29.81
N ASN A 156 -2.14 -3.62 30.70
CA ASN A 156 -3.43 -3.10 31.18
C ASN A 156 -4.25 -2.39 30.08
N TYR A 157 -3.64 -2.00 28.97
CA TYR A 157 -4.32 -1.45 27.79
C TYR A 157 -4.58 -2.51 26.70
N LYS A 158 -3.85 -3.63 26.74
CA LYS A 158 -4.06 -4.79 25.86
C LYS A 158 -5.21 -5.63 26.42
N ALA A 159 -6.43 -5.45 25.89
CA ALA A 159 -7.60 -6.21 26.33
C ALA A 159 -7.34 -7.73 26.38
N GLN A 160 -7.29 -8.30 27.59
CA GLN A 160 -7.43 -9.74 27.79
C GLN A 160 -8.91 -10.10 27.56
N GLY A 161 -9.18 -11.13 26.76
CA GLY A 161 -10.46 -11.80 26.49
C GLY A 161 -11.81 -11.24 27.04
N LYS A 162 -12.82 -11.27 26.16
CA LYS A 162 -14.29 -11.12 26.37
C LYS A 162 -14.85 -9.89 27.11
N ALA A 163 -14.08 -9.12 27.85
CA ALA A 163 -14.49 -7.82 28.35
C ALA A 163 -13.57 -6.75 27.76
N ARG A 164 -14.03 -6.07 26.70
CA ARG A 164 -13.36 -4.85 26.21
C ARG A 164 -13.44 -3.83 27.36
N ILE A 165 -12.37 -3.67 28.13
CA ILE A 165 -12.17 -2.42 28.85
C ILE A 165 -12.13 -1.34 27.75
N PRO A 166 -13.11 -0.42 27.68
CA PRO A 166 -13.07 0.64 26.69
C PRO A 166 -11.94 1.57 27.13
N GLY A 167 -10.89 1.71 26.31
CA GLY A 167 -9.81 2.59 26.73
C GLY A 167 -8.98 3.09 25.57
N VAL A 168 -8.24 2.20 24.93
CA VAL A 168 -7.14 2.60 24.06
C VAL A 168 -7.21 1.85 22.73
N PRO A 169 -7.41 2.55 21.60
CA PRO A 169 -7.29 1.94 20.28
C PRO A 169 -5.88 1.36 20.06
N ARG A 170 -5.80 0.26 19.31
CA ARG A 170 -4.50 -0.35 18.95
C ARG A 170 -3.66 0.63 18.12
N GLY A 171 -2.35 0.59 18.29
CA GLY A 171 -1.41 1.45 17.55
C GLY A 171 -1.30 2.88 18.07
N THR A 172 -2.05 3.29 19.11
CA THR A 172 -2.07 4.69 19.57
C THR A 172 -0.68 5.17 20.02
N LEU A 173 -0.01 4.40 20.87
CA LEU A 173 1.32 4.75 21.39
C LEU A 173 2.36 4.74 20.28
N GLN A 174 2.23 3.80 19.33
CA GLN A 174 3.12 3.64 18.20
C GLN A 174 3.03 4.83 17.23
N ARG A 175 1.80 5.27 16.90
CA ARG A 175 1.57 6.47 16.10
C ARG A 175 2.09 7.73 16.82
N ASN A 176 1.88 7.84 18.13
CA ASN A 176 2.38 8.96 18.92
C ASN A 176 3.92 8.97 19.00
N LEU A 177 4.58 7.81 19.13
CA LEU A 177 6.03 7.72 19.08
C LEU A 177 6.57 8.16 17.72
N ALA A 178 5.91 7.80 16.61
CA ALA A 178 6.31 8.28 15.30
C ALA A 178 6.14 9.80 15.15
N LEU A 179 5.06 10.39 15.69
CA LEU A 179 4.88 11.84 15.73
C LEU A 179 5.97 12.54 16.55
N LEU A 180 6.35 11.97 17.70
CA LEU A 180 7.45 12.47 18.52
C LEU A 180 8.76 12.40 17.74
N TRP A 181 9.08 11.25 17.15
CA TRP A 181 10.29 11.06 16.36
C TRP A 181 10.39 12.05 15.18
N LEU A 182 9.28 12.31 14.47
CA LEU A 182 9.24 13.33 13.42
C LEU A 182 9.58 14.72 13.95
N ARG A 183 9.05 15.09 15.13
CA ARG A 183 9.31 16.40 15.76
C ARG A 183 10.72 16.56 16.29
N GLU A 184 11.35 15.47 16.71
CA GLU A 184 12.75 15.46 17.15
C GLU A 184 13.72 15.43 15.96
N THR A 185 13.32 14.85 14.84
CA THR A 185 14.17 14.68 13.64
C THR A 185 14.13 15.91 12.73
N PHE A 186 12.98 16.56 12.60
CA PHE A 186 12.78 17.65 11.63
C PHE A 186 12.50 18.98 12.34
N SER A 187 13.17 20.04 11.88
CA SER A 187 12.89 21.41 12.33
C SER A 187 11.72 22.02 11.55
N ILE A 188 10.97 22.93 12.16
CA ILE A 188 9.90 23.67 11.47
C ILE A 188 10.42 24.51 10.29
N ASN A 189 11.69 24.95 10.37
CA ASN A 189 12.36 25.71 9.33
C ASN A 189 12.97 24.82 8.23
N THR A 190 12.75 23.50 8.30
CA THR A 190 13.27 22.57 7.29
C THR A 190 12.59 22.89 5.96
N SER A 191 13.38 23.27 4.95
CA SER A 191 12.88 23.54 3.60
C SER A 191 12.39 22.30 2.85
N GLN A 192 12.48 21.11 3.45
CA GLN A 192 12.08 19.85 2.82
C GLN A 192 10.55 19.66 2.95
N PRO A 193 9.81 19.67 1.83
CA PRO A 193 8.39 19.40 1.86
C PRO A 193 8.14 17.94 2.22
N GLY A 194 7.16 17.71 3.10
CA GLY A 194 6.80 16.36 3.56
C GLY A 194 5.32 16.23 3.88
N VAL A 195 4.82 15.00 3.78
CA VAL A 195 3.45 14.62 4.13
C VAL A 195 3.52 13.39 5.02
N VAL A 196 2.73 13.38 6.09
CA VAL A 196 2.60 12.31 7.06
C VAL A 196 1.31 11.56 6.81
N TYR A 197 1.40 10.23 6.69
CA TYR A 197 0.25 9.35 6.47
C TYR A 197 0.29 8.18 7.45
N PHE A 198 -0.84 7.89 8.10
CA PHE A 198 -0.99 6.76 9.03
C PHE A 198 -1.57 5.56 8.27
N ALA A 199 -0.73 4.55 8.06
CA ALA A 199 -1.05 3.38 7.25
C ALA A 199 -0.89 2.10 8.09
N ASP A 200 -2.00 1.56 8.58
CA ASP A 200 -2.03 0.27 9.26
C ASP A 200 -1.57 -0.85 8.31
N ASP A 201 -0.94 -1.89 8.87
CA ASP A 201 -0.23 -2.90 8.10
C ASP A 201 -1.14 -3.89 7.34
N ASP A 202 -2.44 -3.95 7.68
CA ASP A 202 -3.43 -4.88 7.11
C ASP A 202 -4.36 -4.26 6.06
N ASN A 203 -4.27 -2.96 5.87
CA ASN A 203 -5.06 -2.20 4.90
C ASN A 203 -4.50 -2.38 3.47
N THR A 204 -5.32 -2.08 2.47
CA THR A 204 -4.93 -2.14 1.06
C THR A 204 -4.88 -0.74 0.47
N TYR A 205 -3.79 -0.41 -0.23
CA TYR A 205 -3.50 0.93 -0.74
C TYR A 205 -3.28 0.90 -2.26
N SER A 206 -3.96 1.76 -3.00
CA SER A 206 -3.65 1.96 -4.42
C SER A 206 -2.44 2.89 -4.60
N LEU A 207 -1.68 2.72 -5.68
CA LEU A 207 -0.57 3.63 -6.00
C LEU A 207 -1.04 5.07 -6.22
N GLN A 208 -2.23 5.25 -6.79
CA GLN A 208 -2.83 6.57 -7.02
C GLN A 208 -3.01 7.36 -5.72
N LEU A 209 -3.32 6.68 -4.60
CA LEU A 209 -3.49 7.32 -3.30
C LEU A 209 -2.26 8.14 -2.88
N PHE A 210 -1.07 7.60 -3.11
CA PHE A 210 0.19 8.24 -2.73
C PHE A 210 0.46 9.50 -3.55
N GLU A 211 0.05 9.52 -4.81
CA GLU A 211 0.16 10.73 -5.64
C GLU A 211 -0.88 11.79 -5.26
N GLU A 212 -2.10 11.39 -4.88
CA GLU A 212 -3.13 12.31 -4.39
C GLU A 212 -2.68 13.05 -3.12
N MET A 213 -2.10 12.33 -2.16
CA MET A 213 -1.68 12.90 -0.88
C MET A 213 -0.37 13.71 -0.96
N ARG A 214 0.48 13.46 -1.96
CA ARG A 214 1.80 14.12 -2.07
C ARG A 214 1.70 15.64 -2.15
N SER A 215 0.59 16.15 -2.66
CA SER A 215 0.33 17.57 -2.84
C SER A 215 -0.27 18.28 -1.62
N THR A 216 -0.48 17.58 -0.50
CA THR A 216 -1.16 18.10 0.69
C THR A 216 -0.47 19.33 1.29
N LYS A 217 -1.23 20.42 1.46
CA LYS A 217 -0.73 21.69 2.01
C LYS A 217 -1.01 21.83 3.50
N LYS A 218 -2.15 21.35 3.96
CA LYS A 218 -2.54 21.29 5.37
C LYS A 218 -2.99 19.88 5.75
N VAL A 219 -4.24 19.52 5.46
CA VAL A 219 -4.79 18.17 5.69
C VAL A 219 -5.66 17.79 4.50
N SER A 220 -5.33 16.67 3.89
CA SER A 220 -6.10 16.09 2.79
C SER A 220 -6.98 14.95 3.27
N VAL A 221 -8.16 14.78 2.66
CA VAL A 221 -9.11 13.72 3.00
C VAL A 221 -9.67 13.01 1.77
N TRP A 222 -10.05 11.75 1.93
CA TRP A 222 -10.63 10.91 0.87
C TRP A 222 -11.54 9.81 1.43
N PRO A 223 -12.33 9.14 0.56
CA PRO A 223 -13.15 7.99 0.94
C PRO A 223 -12.31 6.77 1.33
N VAL A 224 -12.82 6.01 2.30
CA VAL A 224 -12.23 4.74 2.75
C VAL A 224 -13.28 3.64 2.66
N ALA A 225 -12.93 2.52 2.04
CA ALA A 225 -13.82 1.36 1.97
C ALA A 225 -13.77 0.47 3.21
N PHE A 226 -14.87 -0.24 3.47
CA PHE A 226 -15.02 -1.26 4.51
C PHE A 226 -14.87 -0.75 5.95
N VAL A 227 -15.22 0.52 6.18
CA VAL A 227 -15.24 1.16 7.50
C VAL A 227 -16.67 1.49 7.92
N GLY A 228 -16.89 1.72 9.22
CA GLY A 228 -18.19 2.15 9.76
C GLY A 228 -19.36 1.16 9.53
N GLY A 229 -19.07 -0.10 9.18
CA GLY A 229 -20.10 -1.07 8.79
C GLY A 229 -20.71 -0.81 7.42
N LEU A 230 -20.03 -0.05 6.55
CA LEU A 230 -20.51 0.36 5.23
C LEU A 230 -19.57 -0.14 4.12
N ARG A 231 -20.05 -0.06 2.88
CA ARG A 231 -19.20 -0.26 1.69
C ARG A 231 -18.03 0.72 1.68
N TYR A 232 -18.31 1.98 2.00
CA TYR A 232 -17.31 3.02 2.22
C TYR A 232 -17.92 4.18 3.03
N GLU A 233 -17.05 4.92 3.71
CA GLU A 233 -17.34 6.24 4.26
C GLU A 233 -16.64 7.31 3.41
N SER A 234 -17.22 8.51 3.31
CA SER A 234 -16.69 9.58 2.44
C SER A 234 -16.97 10.98 3.01
N PRO A 235 -16.03 11.94 2.87
CA PRO A 235 -16.33 13.35 3.13
C PRO A 235 -17.45 13.89 2.21
N LYS A 236 -18.33 14.72 2.74
CA LYS A 236 -19.29 15.51 1.95
C LYS A 236 -18.59 16.76 1.44
N VAL A 237 -18.51 16.89 0.12
CA VAL A 237 -17.87 18.02 -0.57
C VAL A 237 -18.94 18.84 -1.29
N ASN A 238 -18.94 20.15 -1.12
CA ASN A 238 -19.87 21.05 -1.80
C ASN A 238 -19.37 21.43 -3.21
N ILE A 239 -20.16 22.22 -3.95
CA ILE A 239 -19.80 22.67 -5.31
C ILE A 239 -18.54 23.53 -5.37
N LEU A 240 -18.12 24.13 -4.25
CA LEU A 240 -16.90 24.94 -4.13
C LEU A 240 -15.67 24.09 -3.78
N GLY A 241 -15.80 22.76 -3.75
CA GLY A 241 -14.69 21.86 -3.39
C GLY A 241 -14.33 21.90 -1.91
N LYS A 242 -15.27 22.27 -1.04
CA LYS A 242 -15.06 22.34 0.43
C LYS A 242 -15.80 21.24 1.15
N VAL A 243 -15.12 20.65 2.14
CA VAL A 243 -15.73 19.67 3.04
C VAL A 243 -16.69 20.39 3.98
N TYR A 244 -17.93 19.90 4.06
CA TYR A 244 -18.96 20.47 4.95
C TYR A 244 -19.59 19.43 5.88
N GLY A 245 -19.15 18.18 5.82
CA GLY A 245 -19.61 17.11 6.70
C GLY A 245 -19.16 15.75 6.20
N TRP A 246 -19.84 14.70 6.69
CA TRP A 246 -19.41 13.31 6.48
C TRP A 246 -20.59 12.44 6.01
N LYS A 247 -20.32 11.51 5.08
CA LYS A 247 -21.24 10.46 4.64
C LYS A 247 -20.92 9.18 5.42
N THR A 248 -21.41 9.13 6.67
CA THR A 248 -21.22 8.01 7.61
C THR A 248 -22.53 7.72 8.33
N VAL A 249 -22.68 6.51 8.87
CA VAL A 249 -23.84 6.14 9.72
C VAL A 249 -23.47 6.23 11.20
N PHE A 250 -22.26 5.78 11.56
CA PHE A 250 -21.80 5.86 12.93
C PHE A 250 -21.36 7.29 13.28
N ASP A 251 -22.19 7.95 14.09
CA ASP A 251 -21.93 9.25 14.69
C ASP A 251 -21.39 10.30 13.69
N PRO A 252 -22.21 10.69 12.68
CA PRO A 252 -21.77 11.56 11.58
C PRO A 252 -21.52 13.01 12.01
N HIS A 253 -21.95 13.39 13.21
CA HIS A 253 -21.74 14.72 13.79
C HIS A 253 -20.42 14.83 14.58
N ARG A 254 -19.63 13.74 14.61
CA ARG A 254 -18.24 13.80 15.07
C ARG A 254 -17.50 14.90 14.30
N PRO A 255 -16.62 15.68 14.98
CA PRO A 255 -15.94 16.79 14.30
C PRO A 255 -15.14 16.34 13.08
N PHE A 256 -14.50 15.17 13.16
CA PHE A 256 -13.95 14.46 12.01
C PHE A 256 -14.43 13.01 12.00
N ALA A 257 -15.54 12.74 11.30
CA ALA A 257 -16.09 11.39 11.13
C ALA A 257 -15.40 10.69 9.95
N ILE A 258 -14.12 10.36 10.13
CA ILE A 258 -13.28 9.72 9.14
C ILE A 258 -12.39 8.67 9.81
N ASP A 259 -12.05 7.61 9.09
CA ASP A 259 -11.10 6.57 9.51
C ASP A 259 -9.64 7.05 9.42
N MET A 260 -8.75 6.42 10.18
CA MET A 260 -7.31 6.69 10.19
C MET A 260 -6.68 6.69 8.79
N ALA A 261 -7.08 5.76 7.93
CA ALA A 261 -6.55 5.64 6.56
C ALA A 261 -7.09 6.72 5.60
N GLY A 262 -8.05 7.54 6.04
CA GLY A 262 -8.78 8.51 5.21
C GLY A 262 -8.16 9.88 5.07
N PHE A 263 -7.05 10.17 5.75
CA PHE A 263 -6.43 11.49 5.73
C PHE A 263 -4.91 11.45 5.76
N ALA A 264 -4.29 12.52 5.26
CA ALA A 264 -2.85 12.78 5.43
C ALA A 264 -2.63 14.24 5.83
N VAL A 265 -1.52 14.49 6.53
CA VAL A 265 -1.21 15.79 7.13
C VAL A 265 0.11 16.30 6.59
N ASN A 266 0.19 17.58 6.25
CA ASN A 266 1.46 18.21 5.89
C ASN A 266 2.43 18.16 7.08
N LEU A 267 3.70 17.79 6.82
CA LEU A 267 4.71 17.65 7.87
C LEU A 267 4.90 18.96 8.64
N SER A 268 4.96 20.11 7.97
CA SER A 268 5.12 21.41 8.63
C SER A 268 3.97 21.71 9.59
N LEU A 269 2.74 21.25 9.29
CA LEU A 269 1.60 21.38 10.19
C LEU A 269 1.79 20.53 11.46
N ILE A 270 2.26 19.28 11.33
CA ILE A 270 2.61 18.42 12.49
C ILE A 270 3.69 19.07 13.37
N LEU A 271 4.71 19.67 12.75
CA LEU A 271 5.82 20.32 13.45
C LEU A 271 5.38 21.62 14.14
N SER A 272 4.52 22.41 13.50
CA SER A 272 3.97 23.66 14.07
C SER A 272 3.03 23.46 15.27
N LYS A 273 2.52 22.25 15.45
CA LYS A 273 1.59 21.88 16.53
C LYS A 273 2.20 20.79 17.40
N PRO A 274 3.29 21.06 18.15
CA PRO A 274 4.07 20.03 18.86
C PRO A 274 3.28 19.28 19.94
N GLN A 275 2.19 19.87 20.44
CA GLN A 275 1.33 19.27 21.46
C GLN A 275 0.24 18.36 20.89
N ALA A 276 0.04 18.35 19.56
CA ALA A 276 -1.02 17.57 18.93
C ALA A 276 -0.64 16.08 18.85
N TYR A 277 -1.35 15.24 19.60
CA TYR A 277 -1.17 13.78 19.61
C TYR A 277 -2.53 13.08 19.58
N PHE A 278 -2.53 11.80 19.23
CA PHE A 278 -3.71 10.97 19.44
C PHE A 278 -3.94 10.82 20.95
N LYS A 279 -5.15 11.13 21.41
CA LYS A 279 -5.51 10.95 22.82
C LYS A 279 -5.55 9.46 23.17
N LEU A 280 -4.91 9.14 24.28
CA LEU A 280 -4.79 7.78 24.80
C LEU A 280 -6.02 7.38 25.61
N HIS A 281 -6.50 8.26 26.49
CA HIS A 281 -7.62 8.00 27.41
C HIS A 281 -8.80 8.92 27.15
N GLY A 282 -9.98 8.54 27.63
CA GLY A 282 -11.19 9.36 27.57
C GLY A 282 -11.74 9.55 26.14
N VAL A 283 -11.31 8.72 25.19
CA VAL A 283 -11.74 8.79 23.80
C VAL A 283 -12.86 7.78 23.57
N LYS A 284 -14.06 8.29 23.24
CA LYS A 284 -15.18 7.45 22.78
C LYS A 284 -14.76 6.65 21.55
N GLY A 285 -15.26 5.42 21.39
CA GLY A 285 -14.97 4.61 20.20
C GLY A 285 -15.23 5.39 18.90
N GLY A 286 -14.23 5.40 18.01
CA GLY A 286 -14.26 6.18 16.76
C GLY A 286 -13.96 7.68 16.91
N TYR A 287 -13.47 8.18 18.04
CA TYR A 287 -13.13 9.60 18.21
C TYR A 287 -11.62 9.89 18.19
N GLN A 288 -10.78 8.88 17.91
CA GLN A 288 -9.34 9.04 18.01
C GLN A 288 -8.79 9.96 16.90
N GLU A 289 -9.24 9.80 15.68
CA GLU A 289 -8.89 10.64 14.53
C GLU A 289 -9.29 12.09 14.81
N SER A 290 -10.51 12.28 15.31
CA SER A 290 -10.99 13.58 15.77
C SER A 290 -10.14 14.20 16.88
N SER A 291 -9.52 13.40 17.75
CA SER A 291 -8.70 13.90 18.85
C SER A 291 -7.43 14.59 18.36
N LEU A 292 -6.82 14.09 17.28
CA LEU A 292 -5.67 14.72 16.65
C LEU A 292 -6.10 15.87 15.73
N LEU A 293 -7.04 15.62 14.81
CA LEU A 293 -7.37 16.56 13.74
C LEU A 293 -7.92 17.90 14.25
N LYS A 294 -8.67 17.89 15.37
CA LYS A 294 -9.16 19.12 16.01
C LYS A 294 -8.05 20.07 16.45
N GLU A 295 -6.87 19.54 16.79
CA GLU A 295 -5.73 20.34 17.24
C GLU A 295 -4.90 20.86 16.06
N LEU A 296 -5.14 20.31 14.85
CA LEU A 296 -4.39 20.63 13.64
C LEU A 296 -5.15 21.56 12.69
N ILE A 297 -6.45 21.35 12.50
CA ILE A 297 -7.19 21.97 11.39
C ILE A 297 -8.68 22.18 11.69
N THR A 298 -9.34 23.04 10.92
CA THR A 298 -10.79 23.18 10.85
C THR A 298 -11.38 22.50 9.60
N LEU A 299 -12.69 22.23 9.62
CA LEU A 299 -13.38 21.49 8.55
C LEU A 299 -13.27 22.17 7.16
N SER A 300 -13.33 23.50 7.12
CA SER A 300 -13.31 24.28 5.86
C SER A 300 -11.92 24.36 5.19
N GLU A 301 -10.89 24.01 5.94
CA GLU A 301 -9.50 24.00 5.47
C GLU A 301 -9.05 22.63 4.93
N LEU A 302 -9.89 21.60 5.06
CA LEU A 302 -9.63 20.28 4.50
C LEU A 302 -9.55 20.31 2.97
N GLU A 303 -8.61 19.54 2.42
CA GLU A 303 -8.39 19.38 0.98
C GLU A 303 -9.00 18.06 0.49
N PRO A 304 -10.17 18.05 -0.15
CA PRO A 304 -10.74 16.83 -0.69
C PRO A 304 -9.90 16.31 -1.86
N LYS A 305 -9.56 15.02 -1.82
CA LYS A 305 -8.82 14.29 -2.87
C LYS A 305 -9.74 13.27 -3.54
N ALA A 306 -9.17 12.38 -4.36
CA ALA A 306 -9.86 11.26 -4.99
C ALA A 306 -11.09 11.71 -5.79
N SER A 307 -10.88 12.69 -6.68
CA SER A 307 -11.91 13.31 -7.51
C SER A 307 -13.08 13.87 -6.68
N ASN A 308 -12.80 14.81 -5.76
CA ASN A 308 -13.78 15.38 -4.82
C ASN A 308 -14.51 14.31 -3.99
N CYS A 309 -13.74 13.36 -3.46
CA CYS A 309 -14.21 12.27 -2.61
C CYS A 309 -15.25 11.35 -3.27
N THR A 310 -15.13 11.13 -4.59
CA THR A 310 -16.01 10.23 -5.36
C THR A 310 -15.36 8.90 -5.71
N LYS A 311 -14.04 8.75 -5.53
CA LYS A 311 -13.30 7.50 -5.75
C LYS A 311 -12.79 6.90 -4.45
N VAL A 312 -12.81 5.58 -4.37
CA VAL A 312 -12.17 4.81 -3.28
C VAL A 312 -10.78 4.41 -3.75
N LEU A 313 -9.75 4.80 -2.99
CA LEU A 313 -8.34 4.54 -3.29
C LEU A 313 -7.62 3.77 -2.18
N VAL A 314 -8.32 3.50 -1.08
CA VAL A 314 -7.85 2.77 0.11
C VAL A 314 -9.00 1.94 0.69
N TRP A 315 -8.66 0.74 1.16
CA TRP A 315 -9.62 -0.21 1.71
C TRP A 315 -9.13 -0.68 3.08
N HIS A 316 -10.00 -0.60 4.08
CA HIS A 316 -9.73 -1.12 5.42
C HIS A 316 -9.97 -2.64 5.43
N THR A 317 -9.14 -3.37 4.68
CA THR A 317 -9.12 -4.83 4.70
C THR A 317 -8.73 -5.37 6.08
N ARG A 318 -9.17 -6.59 6.36
CA ARG A 318 -8.78 -7.31 7.58
C ARG A 318 -8.47 -8.74 7.20
N THR A 319 -7.39 -9.27 7.74
CA THR A 319 -7.00 -10.66 7.51
C THR A 319 -7.59 -11.55 8.59
N GLU A 320 -8.18 -12.66 8.17
CA GLU A 320 -8.70 -13.65 9.09
C GLU A 320 -7.58 -14.27 9.94
N LYS A 321 -7.92 -14.72 11.14
CA LYS A 321 -6.96 -15.42 11.99
C LYS A 321 -6.69 -16.81 11.38
N PRO A 322 -5.42 -17.18 11.14
CA PRO A 322 -5.09 -18.51 10.63
C PRO A 322 -5.55 -19.63 11.55
N VAL A 323 -6.02 -20.73 10.96
CA VAL A 323 -6.45 -21.95 11.68
C VAL A 323 -5.23 -22.84 11.89
N LEU A 324 -4.64 -22.77 13.09
CA LEU A 324 -3.42 -23.50 13.46
C LEU A 324 -3.72 -24.67 14.41
N VAL A 325 -4.86 -25.35 14.24
CA VAL A 325 -5.31 -26.42 15.15
C VAL A 325 -4.37 -27.63 15.15
N ASN A 326 -3.70 -27.89 14.03
CA ASN A 326 -2.80 -29.03 13.86
C ASN A 326 -1.42 -28.82 14.49
N GLU A 327 -1.07 -27.61 14.97
CA GLU A 327 0.12 -27.42 15.81
C GLU A 327 0.00 -28.16 17.15
N GLY A 328 -1.24 -28.43 17.59
CA GLY A 328 -1.50 -29.05 18.88
C GLY A 328 -0.92 -28.24 20.05
N LYS A 329 -0.84 -28.87 21.22
CA LYS A 329 -0.29 -28.22 22.43
C LYS A 329 1.24 -28.29 22.52
N LYS A 330 1.86 -29.24 21.80
CA LYS A 330 3.31 -29.50 21.84
C LYS A 330 4.08 -28.77 20.73
N GLY A 331 3.39 -28.14 19.79
CA GLY A 331 3.96 -27.70 18.52
C GLY A 331 4.09 -28.87 17.56
N PHE A 332 3.83 -28.65 16.27
CA PHE A 332 4.03 -29.64 15.21
C PHE A 332 5.15 -29.20 14.26
N THR A 333 5.11 -27.94 13.83
CA THR A 333 6.12 -27.34 12.96
C THR A 333 7.39 -26.99 13.74
N ASP A 334 8.51 -26.86 13.02
CA ASP A 334 9.76 -26.35 13.59
C ASP A 334 9.58 -24.88 13.98
N SER A 335 9.66 -24.58 15.27
CA SER A 335 9.49 -23.22 15.81
C SER A 335 10.57 -22.23 15.35
N ASN A 336 11.66 -22.72 14.74
CA ASN A 336 12.71 -21.87 14.17
C ASN A 336 12.41 -21.42 12.74
N VAL A 337 11.42 -22.02 12.07
CA VAL A 337 11.00 -21.60 10.72
C VAL A 337 10.12 -20.36 10.86
N GLU A 338 10.64 -19.22 10.42
CA GLU A 338 9.91 -17.96 10.38
C GLU A 338 8.80 -17.98 9.31
N ILE A 339 7.59 -17.56 9.69
CA ILE A 339 6.40 -17.49 8.82
C ILE A 339 5.88 -16.07 8.61
#